data_AF-A0A2S2PTD4-F1
#
_entry.id   AF-A0A2S2PTD4-F1
#
_cell.length_a   1.000
_cell.length_b   1.000
_cell.length_c   1.000
_cell.angle_alpha   90.00
_cell.angle_beta   90.00
_cell.angle_gamma   90.00
#
_symmetry.space_group_name_H-M   'P 1'
#
loop_
_entity.id
_entity.type
_entity.pdbx_description
1 polymer ?
#
loop_
_entity_poly.entity_id
_entity_poly.type
_entity_poly.pdbx_seq_one_letter_code
_entity_poly.pdbx_strand_id
1 'polypeptide(L)'
;NQHLLNSVLLEGIVMGICCTPLWRDSLEFIKASKIEDDISVNTLVCIVLRAFEEAEIDLGWNLVHNIFNQHRILPLEIVTAWFNLCEKNVNCTHRRVLEFLRDNEYIIREDLAELIRNKLKQLGIKTTTTMIYHNNGKCKNCNQILKNVDVTDSEFKILQERFLSNVMIGKNIFNNSSPQELNDFKDFIEITAPYDVVVDGLNLAYAYRGKIGNHSLTKIIMKNFIEKKLKVLLIGRKHLIKMLGKEFDFIKENAQVFFTNDLSKDDPFVLYAAMYSGINTKILTRDLMRGHKFLLHDVHIKSIFQKWLQKHRLGLKIRPGDEVIIKEPIRHLQATQESENGIWHMPYQEFKERGSWSKPDSSPDKWMCIQM
;
A
#
# COMPACT_ATOMS: atom_id res chain seq x y z
N ASN A 1 20.23 16.74 36.87
CA ASN A 1 21.18 16.77 35.72
C ASN A 1 20.62 16.26 34.40
N GLN A 2 19.31 16.02 34.23
CA GLN A 2 18.73 15.58 32.94
C GLN A 2 18.51 16.72 31.92
N HIS A 3 18.67 17.99 32.30
CA HIS A 3 18.42 19.15 31.42
C HIS A 3 19.53 19.41 30.37
N LEU A 4 20.61 18.63 30.37
CA LEU A 4 21.76 18.79 29.45
C LEU A 4 21.85 17.67 28.40
N LEU A 5 21.03 16.63 28.47
CA LEU A 5 21.01 15.59 27.44
C LEU A 5 20.17 16.07 26.25
N ASN A 6 20.86 16.50 25.19
CA ASN A 6 20.25 16.57 23.86
C ASN A 6 20.32 15.19 23.17
N SER A 7 19.55 15.01 22.09
CA SER A 7 19.45 13.73 21.37
C SER A 7 20.82 13.22 20.90
N VAL A 8 21.69 14.10 20.40
CA VAL A 8 23.03 13.73 19.92
C VAL A 8 23.91 13.15 21.03
N LEU A 9 23.94 13.79 22.21
CA LEU A 9 24.70 13.29 23.35
C LEU A 9 24.13 11.97 23.86
N LEU A 10 22.80 11.85 23.91
CA LEU A 10 22.13 10.61 24.30
C LEU A 10 22.49 9.46 23.36
N GLU A 11 22.42 9.68 22.05
CA GLU A 11 22.78 8.67 21.04
C GLU A 11 24.24 8.22 21.20
N GLY A 12 25.16 9.16 21.43
CA GLY A 12 26.57 8.86 21.69
C GLY A 12 26.76 7.98 22.94
N ILE A 13 26.06 8.30 24.04
CA ILE A 13 26.08 7.51 25.27
C ILE A 13 25.52 6.11 25.03
N VAL A 14 24.34 6.02 24.40
CA VAL A 14 23.67 4.75 24.09
C VAL A 14 24.58 3.85 23.24
N MET A 15 25.12 4.38 22.14
CA MET A 15 26.01 3.62 21.26
C MET A 15 27.30 3.20 21.99
N GLY A 16 27.85 4.06 22.85
CA GLY A 16 29.03 3.73 23.66
C GLY A 16 28.76 2.62 24.68
N ILE A 17 27.64 2.69 25.39
CA ILE A 17 27.26 1.68 26.40
C ILE A 17 26.91 0.34 25.74
N CYS A 18 26.36 0.34 24.51
CA CYS A 18 26.10 -0.88 23.74
C CYS A 18 27.36 -1.72 23.49
N CYS A 19 28.54 -1.12 23.51
CA CYS A 19 29.82 -1.82 23.37
C CYS A 19 30.33 -2.47 24.67
N THR A 20 29.55 -2.41 25.76
CA THR A 20 29.95 -2.86 27.10
C THR A 20 29.00 -3.92 27.65
N PRO A 21 29.38 -4.64 28.73
CA PRO A 21 28.44 -5.54 29.43
C PRO A 21 27.20 -4.85 30.00
N LEU A 22 27.23 -3.51 30.16
CA LEU A 22 26.11 -2.70 30.67
C LEU A 22 25.14 -2.26 29.55
N TRP A 23 25.20 -2.88 28.37
CA TRP A 23 24.40 -2.47 27.21
C TRP A 23 22.90 -2.38 27.49
N ARG A 24 22.34 -3.15 28.44
CA ARG A 24 20.93 -3.07 28.83
C ARG A 24 20.53 -1.69 29.35
N ASP A 25 21.45 -1.00 30.01
CA ASP A 25 21.24 0.34 30.54
C ASP A 25 20.92 1.34 29.42
N SER A 26 21.33 1.05 28.18
CA SER A 26 20.95 1.84 27.01
C SER A 26 19.43 2.02 26.88
N LEU A 27 18.65 0.96 27.14
CA LEU A 27 17.19 1.00 27.08
C LEU A 27 16.61 1.86 28.20
N GLU A 28 17.24 1.89 29.37
CA GLU A 28 16.83 2.74 30.49
C GLU A 28 17.12 4.21 30.20
N PHE A 29 18.29 4.52 29.62
CA PHE A 29 18.63 5.87 29.19
C PHE A 29 17.66 6.42 28.15
N ILE A 30 17.27 5.59 27.17
CA ILE A 30 16.27 5.95 26.17
C ILE A 30 14.94 6.30 26.83
N LYS A 31 14.41 5.40 27.66
CA LYS A 31 13.12 5.58 28.35
C LYS A 31 13.12 6.81 29.27
N ALA A 32 14.25 7.09 29.93
CA ALA A 32 14.38 8.22 30.85
C ALA A 32 14.49 9.57 30.13
N SER A 33 14.85 9.60 28.84
CA SER A 33 15.20 10.83 28.13
C SER A 33 14.03 11.74 27.76
N LYS A 34 12.78 11.24 27.76
CA LYS A 34 11.57 11.92 27.22
C LYS A 34 11.71 12.39 25.74
N ILE A 35 12.77 12.01 25.05
CA ILE A 35 13.11 12.40 23.67
C ILE A 35 13.26 11.11 22.81
N GLU A 36 12.47 10.09 23.14
CA GLU A 36 12.54 8.75 22.53
C GLU A 36 12.28 8.78 21.01
N ASP A 37 11.42 9.69 20.55
CA ASP A 37 11.06 9.84 19.14
C ASP A 37 12.16 10.49 18.28
N ASP A 38 13.16 11.16 18.90
CA ASP A 38 14.25 11.81 18.16
C ASP A 38 15.50 10.92 18.04
N ILE A 39 15.45 9.68 18.53
CA ILE A 39 16.57 8.75 18.44
C ILE A 39 16.67 8.19 17.02
N SER A 40 17.87 8.23 16.47
CA SER A 40 18.14 7.71 15.14
C SER A 40 17.94 6.20 15.04
N VAL A 41 17.45 5.76 13.89
CA VAL A 41 17.31 4.33 13.56
C VAL A 41 18.63 3.59 13.74
N ASN A 42 19.76 4.23 13.42
CA ASN A 42 21.09 3.63 13.56
C ASN A 42 21.41 3.29 15.02
N THR A 43 21.09 4.19 15.96
CA THR A 43 21.27 3.94 17.38
C THR A 43 20.40 2.78 17.87
N LEU A 44 19.14 2.72 17.45
CA LEU A 44 18.26 1.59 17.79
C LEU A 44 18.76 0.26 17.19
N VAL A 45 19.28 0.29 15.97
CA VAL A 45 19.92 -0.88 15.32
C VAL A 45 21.09 -1.39 16.16
N CYS A 46 21.97 -0.51 16.68
CA CYS A 46 23.07 -0.95 17.55
C CYS A 46 22.60 -1.78 18.75
N ILE A 47 21.50 -1.39 19.38
CA ILE A 47 20.92 -2.12 20.52
C ILE A 47 20.39 -3.48 20.07
N VAL A 48 19.71 -3.55 18.93
CA VAL A 48 19.22 -4.82 18.35
C VAL A 48 20.38 -5.77 18.04
N LEU A 49 21.43 -5.25 17.41
CA LEU A 49 22.62 -6.05 17.08
C LEU A 49 23.25 -6.61 18.36
N ARG A 50 23.38 -5.77 19.40
CA ARG A 50 23.91 -6.22 20.69
C ARG A 50 23.03 -7.27 21.36
N ALA A 51 21.71 -7.09 21.34
CA ALA A 51 20.77 -8.07 21.87
C ALA A 51 20.92 -9.43 21.18
N PHE A 52 21.10 -9.45 19.85
CA PHE A 52 21.33 -10.68 19.11
C PHE A 52 22.71 -11.30 19.40
N GLU A 53 23.76 -10.50 19.59
CA GLU A 53 25.08 -11.01 20.02
C GLU A 53 25.01 -11.74 21.36
N GLU A 54 24.22 -11.22 22.30
CA GLU A 54 23.98 -11.81 23.63
C GLU A 54 22.89 -12.90 23.62
N ALA A 55 22.41 -13.30 22.44
CA ALA A 55 21.35 -14.28 22.23
C ALA A 55 20.01 -13.95 22.93
N GLU A 56 19.72 -12.67 23.17
CA GLU A 56 18.44 -12.18 23.69
C GLU A 56 17.40 -12.03 22.57
N ILE A 57 16.91 -13.18 22.10
CA ILE A 57 16.03 -13.30 20.93
C ILE A 57 14.75 -12.45 21.08
N ASP A 58 14.04 -12.61 22.19
CA ASP A 58 12.74 -11.96 22.38
C ASP A 58 12.87 -10.44 22.46
N LEU A 59 13.87 -9.96 23.22
CA LEU A 59 14.16 -8.53 23.33
C LEU A 59 14.57 -7.95 21.97
N GLY A 60 15.47 -8.62 21.25
CA GLY A 60 15.90 -8.19 19.92
C GLY A 60 14.73 -8.05 18.96
N TRP A 61 13.84 -9.04 18.86
CA TRP A 61 12.67 -8.95 17.98
C TRP A 61 11.64 -7.90 18.42
N ASN A 62 11.44 -7.70 19.73
CA ASN A 62 10.58 -6.61 20.22
C ASN A 62 11.11 -5.24 19.76
N LEU A 63 12.43 -5.03 19.82
CA LEU A 63 13.07 -3.81 19.32
C LEU A 63 12.94 -3.68 17.80
N VAL A 64 13.08 -4.77 17.04
CA VAL A 64 12.84 -4.79 15.59
C VAL A 64 11.40 -4.36 15.27
N HIS A 65 10.41 -4.86 16.01
CA HIS A 65 9.01 -4.46 15.85
C HIS A 65 8.82 -2.96 16.12
N ASN A 66 9.47 -2.41 17.15
CA ASN A 66 9.39 -0.97 17.46
C ASN A 66 9.95 -0.11 16.33
N ILE A 67 11.18 -0.42 15.86
CA ILE A 67 11.82 0.28 14.73
C ILE A 67 10.90 0.23 13.50
N PHE A 68 10.34 -0.95 13.21
CA PHE A 68 9.50 -1.13 12.04
C PHE A 68 8.16 -0.41 12.17
N ASN A 69 7.54 -0.37 13.35
CA ASN A 69 6.29 0.33 13.58
C ASN A 69 6.44 1.85 13.41
N GLN A 70 7.58 2.40 13.84
CA GLN A 70 7.88 3.83 13.73
C GLN A 70 8.32 4.23 12.32
N HIS A 71 9.27 3.49 11.74
CA HIS A 71 9.97 3.92 10.52
C HIS A 71 9.60 3.12 9.26
N ARG A 72 8.85 2.02 9.40
CA ARG A 72 8.48 1.10 8.31
C ARG A 72 9.68 0.66 7.47
N ILE A 73 10.81 0.38 8.13
CA ILE A 73 12.04 -0.11 7.53
C ILE A 73 12.55 -1.35 8.27
N LEU A 74 13.13 -2.29 7.53
CA LEU A 74 13.89 -3.41 8.08
C LEU A 74 15.35 -3.29 7.58
N PRO A 75 16.26 -2.77 8.42
CA PRO A 75 17.68 -2.62 8.10
C PRO A 75 18.38 -3.94 7.71
N LEU A 76 19.35 -3.85 6.79
CA LEU A 76 20.09 -5.02 6.27
C LEU A 76 20.95 -5.66 7.36
N GLU A 77 21.46 -4.84 8.27
CA GLU A 77 22.32 -5.20 9.39
C GLU A 77 21.60 -6.14 10.36
N ILE A 78 20.34 -5.81 10.68
CA ILE A 78 19.48 -6.62 11.56
C ILE A 78 19.27 -8.01 10.97
N VAL A 79 18.95 -8.08 9.67
CA VAL A 79 18.72 -9.36 8.98
C VAL A 79 20.03 -10.16 8.94
N THR A 80 21.14 -9.53 8.61
CA THR A 80 22.47 -10.17 8.61
C THR A 80 22.80 -10.76 9.98
N ALA A 81 22.61 -9.99 11.05
CA ALA A 81 22.87 -10.43 12.42
C ALA A 81 21.95 -11.58 12.84
N TRP A 82 20.66 -11.53 12.48
CA TRP A 82 19.74 -12.63 12.76
C TRP A 82 20.17 -13.94 12.09
N PHE A 83 20.51 -13.91 10.81
CA PHE A 83 21.00 -15.10 10.10
C PHE A 83 22.30 -15.63 10.73
N ASN A 84 23.25 -14.76 11.08
CA ASN A 84 24.49 -15.16 11.75
C ASN A 84 24.24 -15.78 13.14
N LEU A 85 23.25 -15.29 13.89
CA LEU A 85 22.84 -15.88 15.16
C LEU A 85 22.23 -17.27 14.96
N CYS A 86 21.39 -17.44 13.94
CA CYS A 86 20.76 -18.73 13.61
C CYS A 86 21.78 -19.81 13.23
N GLU A 87 22.94 -19.44 12.67
CA GLU A 87 24.03 -20.38 12.38
C GLU A 87 24.64 -20.98 13.67
N LYS A 88 24.52 -20.28 14.81
CA LYS A 88 25.16 -20.65 16.09
C LYS A 88 24.17 -21.12 17.15
N ASN A 89 22.90 -20.75 17.05
CA ASN A 89 21.89 -20.98 18.08
C ASN A 89 20.70 -21.77 17.53
N VAL A 90 20.50 -22.97 18.08
CA VAL A 90 19.42 -23.91 17.68
C VAL A 90 18.01 -23.39 17.97
N ASN A 91 17.87 -22.41 18.87
CA ASN A 91 16.58 -21.82 19.22
C ASN A 91 16.12 -20.77 18.20
N CYS A 92 16.95 -20.44 17.21
CA CYS A 92 16.62 -19.47 16.19
C CYS A 92 16.20 -20.15 14.88
N THR A 93 15.26 -19.53 14.18
CA THR A 93 14.80 -19.99 12.86
C THR A 93 14.93 -18.89 11.82
N HIS A 94 15.54 -19.24 10.68
CA HIS A 94 15.63 -18.37 9.50
C HIS A 94 14.25 -17.96 8.95
N ARG A 95 13.22 -18.80 9.20
CA ARG A 95 11.81 -18.52 8.86
C ARG A 95 11.28 -17.24 9.50
N ARG A 96 11.80 -16.87 10.67
CA ARG A 96 11.33 -15.70 11.44
C ARG A 96 11.35 -14.40 10.63
N VAL A 97 12.32 -14.23 9.74
CA VAL A 97 12.37 -13.06 8.83
C VAL A 97 11.21 -13.09 7.84
N LEU A 98 10.92 -14.25 7.23
CA LEU A 98 9.82 -14.39 6.28
C LEU A 98 8.45 -14.23 6.97
N GLU A 99 8.31 -14.75 8.17
CA GLU A 99 7.13 -14.58 9.04
C GLU A 99 6.93 -13.09 9.39
N PHE A 100 7.99 -12.42 9.82
CA PHE A 100 7.94 -10.99 10.11
C PHE A 100 7.49 -10.18 8.88
N LEU A 101 8.02 -10.48 7.70
CA LEU A 101 7.61 -9.80 6.46
C LEU A 101 6.16 -10.09 6.07
N ARG A 102 5.69 -11.33 6.28
CA ARG A 102 4.30 -11.75 6.06
C ARG A 102 3.35 -11.00 6.98
N ASP A 103 3.63 -11.03 8.28
CA ASP A 103 2.75 -10.50 9.32
C ASP A 103 2.66 -8.96 9.25
N ASN A 104 3.68 -8.31 8.68
CA ASN A 104 3.72 -6.87 8.46
C ASN A 104 3.31 -6.41 7.05
N GLU A 105 2.93 -7.36 6.18
CA GLU A 105 2.59 -7.16 4.77
C GLU A 105 3.60 -6.26 4.03
N TYR A 106 4.89 -6.48 4.28
CA TYR A 106 5.96 -5.60 3.83
C TYR A 106 6.58 -6.08 2.52
N ILE A 107 6.47 -5.25 1.48
CA ILE A 107 7.19 -5.45 0.22
C ILE A 107 8.59 -4.85 0.40
N ILE A 108 9.61 -5.69 0.29
CA ILE A 108 10.99 -5.30 0.55
C ILE A 108 11.66 -4.71 -0.69
N ARG A 109 12.76 -3.99 -0.47
CA ARG A 109 13.66 -3.54 -1.54
C ARG A 109 14.53 -4.70 -2.05
N GLU A 110 15.00 -4.57 -3.29
CA GLU A 110 15.79 -5.58 -3.97
C GLU A 110 17.13 -5.91 -3.26
N ASP A 111 17.77 -4.95 -2.61
CA ASP A 111 18.99 -5.17 -1.82
C ASP A 111 18.74 -6.12 -0.63
N LEU A 112 17.65 -5.90 0.11
CA LEU A 112 17.23 -6.80 1.18
C LEU A 112 16.80 -8.16 0.65
N ALA A 113 16.11 -8.20 -0.49
CA ALA A 113 15.74 -9.47 -1.14
C ALA A 113 16.99 -10.26 -1.53
N GLU A 114 18.02 -9.62 -2.08
CA GLU A 114 19.26 -10.27 -2.49
C GLU A 114 20.07 -10.77 -1.27
N LEU A 115 20.08 -10.02 -0.17
CA LEU A 115 20.66 -10.46 1.10
C LEU A 115 19.99 -11.76 1.59
N ILE A 116 18.65 -11.76 1.68
CA ILE A 116 17.88 -12.94 2.11
C ILE A 116 18.14 -14.11 1.16
N ARG A 117 18.16 -13.87 -0.16
CA ARG A 117 18.46 -14.89 -1.17
C ARG A 117 19.80 -15.56 -0.91
N ASN A 118 20.85 -14.77 -0.70
CA ASN A 118 22.21 -15.26 -0.53
C ASN A 118 22.35 -16.05 0.78
N LYS A 119 21.77 -15.55 1.86
CA LYS A 119 21.73 -16.26 3.15
C LYS A 119 20.97 -17.58 3.06
N LEU A 120 19.81 -17.62 2.41
CA LEU A 120 19.06 -18.87 2.21
C LEU A 120 19.82 -19.86 1.33
N LYS A 121 20.50 -19.40 0.26
CA LYS A 121 21.34 -20.27 -0.57
C LYS A 121 22.50 -20.90 0.19
N GLN A 122 23.13 -20.16 1.10
CA GLN A 122 24.21 -20.69 1.95
C GLN A 122 23.72 -21.85 2.84
N LEU A 123 22.44 -21.84 3.21
CA LEU A 123 21.77 -22.91 3.96
C LEU A 123 21.28 -24.07 3.07
N GLY A 124 21.56 -24.03 1.76
CA GLY A 124 21.08 -25.03 0.80
C GLY A 124 19.61 -24.86 0.36
N ILE A 125 18.94 -23.79 0.77
CA ILE A 125 17.54 -23.53 0.45
C ILE A 125 17.43 -22.99 -0.98
N LYS A 126 16.56 -23.61 -1.79
CA LYS A 126 16.38 -23.23 -3.19
C LYS A 126 15.51 -21.99 -3.30
N THR A 127 16.10 -20.92 -3.86
CA THR A 127 15.43 -19.64 -4.13
C THR A 127 15.42 -19.37 -5.62
N THR A 128 14.29 -18.93 -6.17
CA THR A 128 14.15 -18.63 -7.60
C THR A 128 13.35 -17.35 -7.79
N THR A 129 13.91 -16.41 -8.56
CA THR A 129 13.16 -15.22 -8.98
C THR A 129 12.04 -15.64 -9.93
N THR A 130 10.83 -15.16 -9.68
CA THR A 130 9.64 -15.54 -10.43
C THR A 130 8.72 -14.33 -10.67
N MET A 131 7.67 -14.57 -11.44
CA MET A 131 6.58 -13.63 -11.65
C MET A 131 5.27 -14.31 -11.26
N ILE A 132 4.32 -13.51 -10.78
CA ILE A 132 2.96 -13.96 -10.53
C ILE A 132 2.06 -13.49 -11.66
N TYR A 133 1.30 -14.41 -12.23
CA TYR A 133 0.32 -14.08 -13.26
C TYR A 133 -0.80 -13.23 -12.68
N HIS A 134 -0.98 -12.04 -13.25
CA HIS A 134 -1.93 -11.04 -12.74
C HIS A 134 -3.37 -11.55 -12.69
N ASN A 135 -3.79 -12.35 -13.66
CA ASN A 135 -5.17 -12.80 -13.84
C ASN A 135 -5.62 -13.87 -12.83
N ASN A 136 -4.71 -14.73 -12.37
CA ASN A 136 -5.07 -15.87 -11.52
C ASN A 136 -4.17 -16.04 -10.28
N GLY A 137 -3.20 -15.15 -10.06
CA GLY A 137 -2.30 -15.24 -8.91
C GLY A 137 -1.35 -16.44 -8.95
N LYS A 138 -1.17 -17.08 -10.10
CA LYS A 138 -0.34 -18.27 -10.24
C LYS A 138 1.14 -17.91 -10.36
N CYS A 139 1.99 -18.57 -9.59
CA CYS A 139 3.44 -18.46 -9.67
C CYS A 139 3.98 -19.14 -10.92
N LYS A 140 4.80 -18.43 -11.72
CA LYS A 140 5.39 -18.97 -12.96
C LYS A 140 6.40 -20.10 -12.68
N ASN A 141 7.01 -20.14 -11.50
CA ASN A 141 8.02 -21.14 -11.14
C ASN A 141 7.41 -22.43 -10.59
N CYS A 142 6.62 -22.34 -9.52
CA CYS A 142 6.11 -23.51 -8.80
C CYS A 142 4.65 -23.85 -9.11
N ASN A 143 3.97 -23.07 -9.96
CA ASN A 143 2.57 -23.21 -10.34
C ASN A 143 1.55 -23.08 -9.18
N GLN A 144 1.99 -22.75 -7.96
CA GLN A 144 1.10 -22.48 -6.82
C GLN A 144 0.32 -21.19 -7.04
N ILE A 145 -0.89 -21.15 -6.48
CA ILE A 145 -1.78 -19.98 -6.52
C ILE A 145 -1.62 -19.23 -5.20
N LEU A 146 -1.36 -17.93 -5.27
CA LEU A 146 -1.26 -17.08 -4.08
C LEU A 146 -2.63 -16.91 -3.41
N LYS A 147 -2.62 -16.69 -2.09
CA LYS A 147 -3.81 -16.38 -1.30
C LYS A 147 -4.51 -15.14 -1.86
N ASN A 148 -5.83 -15.14 -1.83
CA ASN A 148 -6.61 -13.99 -2.27
C ASN A 148 -6.55 -12.85 -1.24
N VAL A 149 -6.78 -11.64 -1.72
CA VAL A 149 -7.09 -10.50 -0.86
C VAL A 149 -8.52 -10.63 -0.40
N ASP A 150 -8.67 -10.93 0.88
CA ASP A 150 -9.95 -10.94 1.54
C ASP A 150 -10.15 -9.63 2.30
N VAL A 151 -11.32 -9.04 2.07
CA VAL A 151 -11.89 -7.96 2.87
C VAL A 151 -13.29 -8.45 3.16
N THR A 152 -13.54 -8.75 4.42
CA THR A 152 -14.84 -9.21 4.90
C THR A 152 -15.84 -8.06 4.92
N ASP A 153 -17.14 -8.38 4.93
CA ASP A 153 -18.19 -7.36 5.02
C ASP A 153 -18.09 -6.55 6.31
N SER A 154 -17.66 -7.17 7.42
CA SER A 154 -17.43 -6.48 8.70
C SER A 154 -16.24 -5.52 8.62
N GLU A 155 -15.10 -5.94 8.08
CA GLU A 155 -13.94 -5.06 7.86
C GLU A 155 -14.28 -3.90 6.92
N PHE A 156 -15.02 -4.18 5.84
CA PHE A 156 -15.48 -3.14 4.93
C PHE A 156 -16.43 -2.16 5.62
N LYS A 157 -17.37 -2.65 6.44
CA LYS A 157 -18.29 -1.79 7.19
C LYS A 157 -17.55 -0.88 8.17
N ILE A 158 -16.56 -1.39 8.89
CA ILE A 158 -15.72 -0.58 9.79
C ILE A 158 -14.95 0.48 8.98
N LEU A 159 -14.37 0.11 7.83
CA LEU A 159 -13.69 1.05 6.95
C LEU A 159 -14.65 2.14 6.45
N GLN A 160 -15.84 1.74 5.98
CA GLN A 160 -16.89 2.61 5.48
C GLN A 160 -17.31 3.61 6.58
N GLU A 161 -17.67 3.13 7.77
CA GLU A 161 -18.07 3.97 8.90
C GLU A 161 -16.96 4.94 9.30
N ARG A 162 -15.70 4.49 9.41
CA ARG A 162 -14.59 5.38 9.77
C ARG A 162 -14.29 6.39 8.67
N PHE A 163 -14.34 6.01 7.40
CA PHE A 163 -14.11 6.94 6.31
C PHE A 163 -15.23 7.98 6.23
N LEU A 164 -16.49 7.55 6.24
CA LEU A 164 -17.65 8.43 6.16
C LEU A 164 -17.79 9.32 7.41
N SER A 165 -17.54 8.81 8.61
CA SER A 165 -17.59 9.62 9.85
C SER A 165 -16.45 10.63 9.94
N ASN A 166 -15.23 10.27 9.53
CA ASN A 166 -14.13 11.23 9.45
C ASN A 166 -14.45 12.37 8.47
N VAL A 167 -15.18 12.08 7.40
CA VAL A 167 -15.70 13.10 6.46
C VAL A 167 -16.78 13.99 7.10
N MET A 168 -17.63 13.43 7.97
CA MET A 168 -18.71 14.16 8.64
C MET A 168 -18.21 15.06 9.80
N ILE A 169 -17.24 14.59 10.58
CA ILE A 169 -16.79 15.22 11.83
C ILE A 169 -15.54 16.09 11.61
N GLY A 170 -14.61 15.64 10.76
CA GLY A 170 -13.37 16.32 10.47
C GLY A 170 -13.36 16.84 9.04
N LYS A 171 -13.61 18.14 8.84
CA LYS A 171 -13.55 18.81 7.52
C LYS A 171 -12.25 18.58 6.72
N ASN A 172 -11.23 17.96 7.34
CA ASN A 172 -9.90 17.69 6.82
C ASN A 172 -9.82 16.94 5.48
N ILE A 173 -10.69 15.96 5.21
CA ILE A 173 -10.65 15.16 3.97
C ILE A 173 -11.12 15.98 2.76
N PHE A 174 -12.06 16.89 2.99
CA PHE A 174 -12.72 17.76 2.02
C PHE A 174 -12.28 19.23 2.19
N ASN A 175 -11.10 19.47 2.78
CA ASN A 175 -10.60 20.82 3.11
C ASN A 175 -10.56 21.78 1.91
N ASN A 176 -10.53 21.26 0.69
CA ASN A 176 -10.49 22.04 -0.55
C ASN A 176 -11.85 22.14 -1.26
N SER A 177 -12.94 21.70 -0.64
CA SER A 177 -14.31 21.83 -1.15
C SER A 177 -15.18 22.65 -0.21
N SER A 178 -16.21 23.28 -0.74
CA SER A 178 -17.14 24.05 0.07
C SER A 178 -18.12 23.14 0.83
N PRO A 179 -18.63 23.55 2.01
CA PRO A 179 -19.66 22.78 2.71
C PRO A 179 -20.91 22.54 1.87
N GLN A 180 -21.29 23.50 1.02
CA GLN A 180 -22.44 23.37 0.12
C GLN A 180 -22.21 22.28 -0.91
N GLU A 181 -21.05 22.30 -1.59
CA GLU A 181 -20.68 21.28 -2.57
C GLU A 181 -20.66 19.87 -1.98
N LEU A 182 -20.18 19.73 -0.73
CA LEU A 182 -20.21 18.46 -0.02
C LEU A 182 -21.64 17.99 0.27
N ASN A 183 -22.55 18.90 0.63
CA ASN A 183 -23.94 18.56 0.88
C ASN A 183 -24.67 18.21 -0.42
N ASP A 184 -24.51 19.02 -1.47
CA ASP A 184 -25.06 18.74 -2.80
C ASP A 184 -24.61 17.36 -3.31
N PHE A 185 -23.34 17.01 -3.05
CA PHE A 185 -22.82 15.69 -3.38
C PHE A 185 -23.47 14.58 -2.56
N LYS A 186 -23.63 14.74 -1.24
CA LYS A 186 -24.28 13.73 -0.40
C LYS A 186 -25.72 13.48 -0.84
N ASP A 187 -26.49 14.55 -1.02
CA ASP A 187 -27.89 14.46 -1.47
C ASP A 187 -27.97 13.74 -2.83
N PHE A 188 -27.05 14.07 -3.74
CA PHE A 188 -26.95 13.40 -5.04
C PHE A 188 -26.66 11.90 -4.91
N ILE A 189 -25.69 11.52 -4.07
CA ILE A 189 -25.30 10.12 -3.86
C ILE A 189 -26.42 9.34 -3.16
N GLU A 190 -27.09 9.92 -2.17
CA GLU A 190 -28.22 9.29 -1.47
C GLU A 190 -29.36 8.91 -2.42
N ILE A 191 -29.63 9.74 -3.43
CA ILE A 191 -30.70 9.52 -4.41
C ILE A 191 -30.26 8.54 -5.50
N THR A 192 -29.00 8.60 -5.93
CA THR A 192 -28.57 7.96 -7.18
C THR A 192 -27.69 6.73 -6.99
N ALA A 193 -27.14 6.46 -5.80
CA ALA A 193 -26.47 5.21 -5.46
C ALA A 193 -27.46 4.02 -5.45
N PRO A 194 -26.98 2.75 -5.41
CA PRO A 194 -25.60 2.30 -5.56
C PRO A 194 -25.13 2.33 -7.01
N TYR A 195 -23.82 2.41 -7.23
CA TYR A 195 -23.16 2.28 -8.54
C TYR A 195 -22.33 1.00 -8.63
N ASP A 196 -22.21 0.45 -9.83
CA ASP A 196 -21.28 -0.64 -10.12
C ASP A 196 -19.84 -0.13 -10.28
N VAL A 197 -19.68 1.04 -10.89
CA VAL A 197 -18.37 1.66 -11.16
C VAL A 197 -18.41 3.16 -10.91
N VAL A 198 -17.44 3.66 -10.14
CA VAL A 198 -17.15 5.10 -10.01
C VAL A 198 -15.89 5.42 -10.81
N VAL A 199 -15.99 6.39 -11.71
CA VAL A 199 -14.93 6.79 -12.63
C VAL A 199 -14.40 8.16 -12.24
N ASP A 200 -13.10 8.23 -12.01
CA ASP A 200 -12.36 9.48 -11.86
C ASP A 200 -12.10 10.06 -13.26
N GLY A 201 -12.99 10.95 -13.69
CA GLY A 201 -13.04 11.49 -15.03
C GLY A 201 -11.85 12.37 -15.37
N LEU A 202 -11.29 13.09 -14.40
CA LEU A 202 -10.14 13.94 -14.65
C LEU A 202 -8.87 13.11 -14.82
N ASN A 203 -8.67 12.14 -13.93
CA ASN A 203 -7.57 11.20 -14.04
C ASN A 203 -7.65 10.41 -15.35
N LEU A 204 -8.85 9.99 -15.75
CA LEU A 204 -9.11 9.31 -17.02
C LEU A 204 -8.86 10.21 -18.24
N ALA A 205 -9.24 11.49 -18.19
CA ALA A 205 -8.99 12.41 -19.31
C ALA A 205 -7.51 12.72 -19.49
N TYR A 206 -6.74 12.81 -18.40
CA TYR A 206 -5.28 12.97 -18.46
C TYR A 206 -4.53 11.66 -18.72
N ALA A 207 -5.21 10.52 -18.59
CA ALA A 207 -4.61 9.22 -18.82
C ALA A 207 -4.06 9.07 -20.25
N TYR A 208 -4.75 9.67 -21.22
CA TYR A 208 -4.34 9.74 -22.61
C TYR A 208 -4.95 10.98 -23.24
N ARG A 209 -4.10 11.96 -23.59
CA ARG A 209 -4.54 13.25 -24.16
C ARG A 209 -4.81 13.18 -25.67
N GLY A 210 -4.48 12.06 -26.32
CA GLY A 210 -4.77 11.82 -27.74
C GLY A 210 -6.21 11.34 -27.95
N LYS A 211 -6.56 11.11 -29.22
CA LYS A 211 -7.78 10.38 -29.60
C LYS A 211 -7.42 8.97 -30.03
N ILE A 212 -8.31 8.05 -29.72
CA ILE A 212 -8.23 6.65 -30.14
C ILE A 212 -9.26 6.51 -31.26
N GLY A 213 -8.77 6.43 -32.49
CA GLY A 213 -9.57 6.77 -33.66
C GLY A 213 -10.13 8.19 -33.55
N ASN A 214 -11.47 8.33 -33.54
CA ASN A 214 -12.16 9.63 -33.46
C ASN A 214 -12.63 10.00 -32.05
N HIS A 215 -12.40 9.14 -31.04
CA HIS A 215 -12.99 9.29 -29.71
C HIS A 215 -11.97 9.53 -28.61
N SER A 216 -12.38 10.26 -27.56
CA SER A 216 -11.61 10.34 -26.33
C SER A 216 -11.59 8.99 -25.60
N LEU A 217 -10.53 8.76 -24.83
CA LEU A 217 -10.44 7.59 -23.95
C LEU A 217 -11.65 7.51 -23.01
N THR A 218 -12.07 8.64 -22.44
CA THR A 218 -13.23 8.72 -21.56
C THR A 218 -14.49 8.19 -22.24
N LYS A 219 -14.78 8.63 -23.47
CA LYS A 219 -15.96 8.14 -24.21
C LYS A 219 -15.90 6.63 -24.46
N ILE A 220 -14.74 6.10 -24.85
CA ILE A 220 -14.57 4.67 -25.12
C ILE A 220 -14.84 3.84 -23.86
N ILE A 221 -14.27 4.26 -22.73
CA ILE A 221 -14.44 3.58 -21.45
C ILE A 221 -15.90 3.65 -20.98
N MET A 222 -16.51 4.84 -21.00
CA MET A 222 -17.91 5.00 -20.59
C MET A 222 -18.82 4.15 -21.47
N LYS A 223 -18.64 4.16 -22.78
CA LYS A 223 -19.38 3.30 -23.72
C LYS A 223 -19.23 1.82 -23.37
N ASN A 224 -18.01 1.35 -23.05
CA ASN A 224 -17.79 -0.04 -22.67
C ASN A 224 -18.58 -0.44 -21.42
N PHE A 225 -18.64 0.42 -20.39
CA PHE A 225 -19.40 0.14 -19.18
C PHE A 225 -20.91 0.20 -19.41
N ILE A 226 -21.38 1.18 -20.20
CA ILE A 226 -22.80 1.33 -20.57
C ILE A 226 -23.29 0.12 -21.38
N GLU A 227 -22.51 -0.35 -22.36
CA GLU A 227 -22.86 -1.55 -23.15
C GLU A 227 -22.93 -2.82 -22.30
N LYS A 228 -22.15 -2.88 -21.22
CA LYS A 228 -22.21 -3.93 -20.19
C LYS A 228 -23.36 -3.73 -19.19
N LYS A 229 -24.20 -2.71 -19.37
CA LYS A 229 -25.32 -2.34 -18.50
C LYS A 229 -24.91 -2.06 -17.06
N LEU A 230 -23.70 -1.56 -16.85
CA LEU A 230 -23.23 -1.15 -15.53
C LEU A 230 -23.77 0.24 -15.21
N LYS A 231 -24.18 0.45 -13.97
CA LYS A 231 -24.56 1.77 -13.45
C LYS A 231 -23.29 2.52 -13.06
N VAL A 232 -22.96 3.56 -13.84
CA VAL A 232 -21.71 4.29 -13.70
C VAL A 232 -21.94 5.70 -13.14
N LEU A 233 -21.08 6.11 -12.21
CA LEU A 233 -20.91 7.51 -11.81
C LEU A 233 -19.58 8.04 -12.35
N LEU A 234 -19.63 9.09 -13.16
CA LEU A 234 -18.46 9.88 -13.54
C LEU A 234 -18.32 11.09 -12.60
N ILE A 235 -17.21 11.16 -11.87
CA ILE A 235 -16.85 12.34 -11.08
C ILE A 235 -15.77 13.08 -11.85
N GLY A 236 -15.93 14.38 -12.06
CA GLY A 236 -14.89 15.19 -12.67
C GLY A 236 -15.03 16.65 -12.31
N ARG A 237 -14.15 17.48 -12.86
CA ARG A 237 -14.22 18.93 -12.69
C ARG A 237 -14.96 19.58 -13.84
N LYS A 238 -15.46 20.80 -13.63
CA LYS A 238 -16.24 21.54 -14.66
C LYS A 238 -15.51 21.66 -16.00
N HIS A 239 -14.18 21.79 -16.00
CA HIS A 239 -13.41 21.86 -17.24
C HIS A 239 -13.37 20.54 -18.05
N LEU A 240 -13.72 19.39 -17.47
CA LEU A 240 -13.85 18.11 -18.18
C LEU A 240 -14.90 18.20 -19.31
N ILE A 241 -15.96 18.99 -19.11
CA ILE A 241 -16.99 19.25 -20.12
C ILE A 241 -16.35 19.87 -21.37
N LYS A 242 -15.48 20.87 -21.18
CA LYS A 242 -14.77 21.53 -22.29
C LYS A 242 -13.83 20.57 -23.01
N MET A 243 -13.20 19.65 -22.28
CA MET A 243 -12.29 18.64 -22.87
C MET A 243 -13.03 17.61 -23.73
N LEU A 244 -14.23 17.19 -23.30
CA LEU A 244 -15.01 16.17 -24.00
C LEU A 244 -15.86 16.75 -25.13
N GLY A 245 -16.25 18.02 -25.04
CA GLY A 245 -17.09 18.68 -26.05
C GLY A 245 -18.37 17.90 -26.32
N LYS A 246 -18.68 17.63 -27.60
CA LYS A 246 -19.88 16.88 -28.02
C LYS A 246 -19.93 15.43 -27.50
N GLU A 247 -18.79 14.88 -27.06
CA GLU A 247 -18.77 13.53 -26.49
C GLU A 247 -19.39 13.48 -25.09
N PHE A 248 -19.47 14.63 -24.42
CA PHE A 248 -20.08 14.73 -23.11
C PHE A 248 -21.58 14.46 -23.12
N ASP A 249 -22.28 14.87 -24.19
CA ASP A 249 -23.74 14.69 -24.30
C ASP A 249 -24.12 13.21 -24.20
N PHE A 250 -23.38 12.34 -24.92
CA PHE A 250 -23.54 10.89 -24.83
C PHE A 250 -23.36 10.38 -23.39
N ILE A 251 -22.36 10.88 -22.66
CA ILE A 251 -22.09 10.42 -21.30
C ILE A 251 -23.19 10.89 -20.34
N LYS A 252 -23.60 12.16 -20.46
CA LYS A 252 -24.64 12.76 -19.61
C LYS A 252 -25.99 12.06 -19.76
N GLU A 253 -26.32 11.60 -20.97
CA GLU A 253 -27.59 10.89 -21.23
C GLU A 253 -27.59 9.45 -20.71
N ASN A 254 -26.42 8.83 -20.52
CA ASN A 254 -26.31 7.38 -20.28
C ASN A 254 -25.63 7.02 -18.93
N ALA A 255 -25.15 8.01 -18.17
CA ALA A 255 -24.48 7.79 -16.89
C ALA A 255 -24.79 8.91 -15.90
N GLN A 256 -24.59 8.62 -14.61
CA GLN A 256 -24.64 9.64 -13.58
C GLN A 256 -23.35 10.45 -13.62
N VAL A 257 -23.45 11.77 -13.48
CA VAL A 257 -22.29 12.67 -13.55
C VAL A 257 -22.38 13.69 -12.43
N PHE A 258 -21.29 13.81 -11.65
CA PHE A 258 -21.15 14.85 -10.64
C PHE A 258 -19.91 15.69 -10.93
N PHE A 259 -20.08 17.02 -10.91
CA PHE A 259 -18.97 17.95 -11.13
C PHE A 259 -18.57 18.66 -9.85
N THR A 260 -17.31 18.45 -9.46
CA THR A 260 -16.65 19.22 -8.42
C THR A 260 -16.16 20.57 -8.97
N ASN A 261 -15.87 21.49 -8.06
CA ASN A 261 -15.22 22.75 -8.37
C ASN A 261 -13.77 22.51 -8.82
N ASP A 262 -13.26 23.36 -9.70
CA ASP A 262 -11.92 23.19 -10.29
C ASP A 262 -10.79 23.25 -9.24
N LEU A 263 -11.04 23.87 -8.09
CA LEU A 263 -10.10 23.97 -6.96
C LEU A 263 -10.18 22.78 -5.99
N SER A 264 -11.24 21.97 -6.10
CA SER A 264 -11.45 20.83 -5.21
C SER A 264 -10.60 19.62 -5.63
N LYS A 265 -10.39 18.72 -4.68
CA LYS A 265 -9.76 17.42 -4.96
C LYS A 265 -10.86 16.42 -5.27
N ASP A 266 -10.67 15.62 -6.32
CA ASP A 266 -11.69 14.69 -6.81
C ASP A 266 -11.63 13.34 -6.06
N ASP A 267 -10.44 12.96 -5.58
CA ASP A 267 -10.19 11.69 -4.88
C ASP A 267 -11.12 11.41 -3.68
N PRO A 268 -11.42 12.38 -2.77
CA PRO A 268 -12.38 12.18 -1.70
C PRO A 268 -13.79 11.82 -2.18
N PHE A 269 -14.27 12.47 -3.24
CA PHE A 269 -15.60 12.24 -3.80
C PHE A 269 -15.68 10.84 -4.43
N VAL A 270 -14.64 10.44 -5.16
CA VAL A 270 -14.54 9.09 -5.74
C VAL A 270 -14.57 8.01 -4.67
N LEU A 271 -13.78 8.16 -3.61
CA LEU A 271 -13.77 7.22 -2.49
C LEU A 271 -15.10 7.17 -1.75
N TYR A 272 -15.69 8.34 -1.48
CA TYR A 272 -16.97 8.43 -0.80
C TYR A 272 -18.07 7.71 -1.59
N ALA A 273 -18.23 8.02 -2.89
CA ALA A 273 -19.25 7.40 -3.72
C ALA A 273 -19.09 5.87 -3.81
N ALA A 274 -17.85 5.39 -3.94
CA ALA A 274 -17.56 3.97 -4.01
C ALA A 274 -17.85 3.26 -2.68
N MET A 275 -17.40 3.81 -1.56
CA MET A 275 -17.67 3.24 -0.25
C MET A 275 -19.16 3.29 0.10
N TYR A 276 -19.86 4.37 -0.22
CA TYR A 276 -21.30 4.51 0.02
C TYR A 276 -22.11 3.51 -0.81
N SER A 277 -21.72 3.26 -2.06
CA SER A 277 -22.39 2.31 -2.95
C SER A 277 -22.24 0.85 -2.53
N GLY A 278 -21.19 0.53 -1.79
CA GLY A 278 -21.01 -0.77 -1.14
C GLY A 278 -19.75 -1.52 -1.57
N ILE A 279 -19.54 -2.69 -0.97
CA ILE A 279 -18.29 -3.44 -1.09
C ILE A 279 -17.97 -3.85 -2.53
N ASN A 280 -18.98 -4.04 -3.39
CA ASN A 280 -18.77 -4.54 -4.75
C ASN A 280 -18.41 -3.44 -5.78
N THR A 281 -18.59 -2.17 -5.42
CA THR A 281 -18.37 -1.05 -6.33
C THR A 281 -16.90 -0.94 -6.74
N LYS A 282 -16.65 -0.85 -8.04
CA LYS A 282 -15.31 -0.67 -8.61
C LYS A 282 -14.96 0.79 -8.78
N ILE A 283 -13.67 1.09 -8.74
CA ILE A 283 -13.14 2.45 -8.97
C ILE A 283 -12.24 2.41 -10.17
N LEU A 284 -12.46 3.30 -11.14
CA LEU A 284 -11.52 3.53 -12.23
C LEU A 284 -10.76 4.84 -11.99
N THR A 285 -9.52 4.71 -11.54
CA THR A 285 -8.56 5.83 -11.39
C THR A 285 -7.14 5.31 -11.57
N ARG A 286 -6.22 6.15 -12.06
CA ARG A 286 -4.77 5.93 -12.00
C ARG A 286 -4.17 6.43 -10.69
N ASP A 287 -4.88 7.24 -9.91
CA ASP A 287 -4.35 7.66 -8.61
C ASP A 287 -4.22 6.45 -7.69
N LEU A 288 -3.12 6.42 -6.96
CA LEU A 288 -2.83 5.42 -5.96
C LEU A 288 -3.47 5.76 -4.61
N MET A 289 -4.06 6.95 -4.51
CA MET A 289 -4.77 7.52 -3.37
C MET A 289 -3.89 7.54 -2.12
N ARG A 290 -2.58 7.75 -2.32
CA ARG A 290 -1.54 7.69 -1.27
C ARG A 290 -1.81 8.69 -0.15
N GLY A 291 -2.29 9.88 -0.50
CA GLY A 291 -2.64 10.95 0.45
C GLY A 291 -3.77 10.56 1.42
N HIS A 292 -4.71 9.72 0.99
CA HIS A 292 -5.88 9.35 1.80
C HIS A 292 -5.56 8.27 2.84
N LYS A 293 -4.48 7.51 2.64
CA LYS A 293 -3.97 6.57 3.65
C LYS A 293 -3.55 7.29 4.94
N PHE A 294 -3.05 8.52 4.84
CA PHE A 294 -2.61 9.30 6.01
C PHE A 294 -3.77 9.83 6.85
N LEU A 295 -4.97 9.92 6.26
CA LEU A 295 -6.19 10.38 6.94
C LEU A 295 -6.82 9.28 7.81
N LEU A 296 -6.45 8.02 7.57
CA LEU A 296 -6.80 6.90 8.42
C LEU A 296 -5.71 6.79 9.47
N HIS A 297 -5.90 7.26 10.71
CA HIS A 297 -4.82 7.24 11.72
C HIS A 297 -4.43 5.82 12.19
N ASP A 298 -5.34 4.87 12.04
CA ASP A 298 -5.20 3.48 12.50
C ASP A 298 -4.53 2.57 11.46
N VAL A 299 -3.48 1.85 11.87
CA VAL A 299 -2.70 0.93 11.01
C VAL A 299 -3.56 -0.22 10.46
N HIS A 300 -4.47 -0.75 11.25
CA HIS A 300 -5.36 -1.83 10.84
C HIS A 300 -6.31 -1.35 9.74
N ILE A 301 -6.91 -0.17 9.92
CA ILE A 301 -7.80 0.43 8.92
C ILE A 301 -7.04 0.82 7.65
N LYS A 302 -5.79 1.29 7.77
CA LYS A 302 -4.91 1.50 6.61
C LYS A 302 -4.71 0.20 5.81
N SER A 303 -4.50 -0.95 6.48
CA SER A 303 -4.36 -2.25 5.81
C SER A 303 -5.66 -2.64 5.09
N ILE A 304 -6.81 -2.56 5.77
CA ILE A 304 -8.13 -2.85 5.17
C ILE A 304 -8.37 -1.95 3.94
N PHE A 305 -8.10 -0.65 4.05
CA PHE A 305 -8.25 0.29 2.94
C PHE A 305 -7.37 -0.09 1.74
N GLN A 306 -6.11 -0.47 1.96
CA GLN A 306 -5.22 -0.90 0.88
C GLN A 306 -5.70 -2.18 0.20
N LYS A 307 -6.15 -3.17 0.99
CA LYS A 307 -6.74 -4.42 0.48
C LYS A 307 -8.01 -4.15 -0.32
N TRP A 308 -8.90 -3.32 0.21
CA TRP A 308 -10.12 -2.91 -0.47
C TRP A 308 -9.80 -2.19 -1.78
N LEU A 309 -8.91 -1.19 -1.76
CA LEU A 309 -8.53 -0.45 -2.97
C LEU A 309 -7.89 -1.38 -4.01
N GLN A 310 -7.05 -2.33 -3.59
CA GLN A 310 -6.44 -3.32 -4.49
C GLN A 310 -7.51 -4.18 -5.19
N LYS A 311 -8.56 -4.59 -4.48
CA LYS A 311 -9.63 -5.46 -4.98
C LYS A 311 -10.67 -4.71 -5.83
N HIS A 312 -10.76 -3.39 -5.71
CA HIS A 312 -11.80 -2.58 -6.34
C HIS A 312 -11.28 -1.61 -7.42
N ARG A 313 -9.98 -1.27 -7.40
CA ARG A 313 -9.40 -0.38 -8.41
C ARG A 313 -9.15 -1.10 -9.73
N LEU A 314 -9.87 -0.69 -10.76
CA LEU A 314 -9.66 -1.06 -12.14
C LEU A 314 -8.42 -0.35 -12.70
N GLY A 315 -7.63 -1.07 -13.50
CA GLY A 315 -6.49 -0.50 -14.22
C GLY A 315 -6.83 -0.21 -15.68
N LEU A 316 -5.98 0.58 -16.34
CA LEU A 316 -6.07 0.82 -17.79
C LEU A 316 -4.76 0.45 -18.47
N LYS A 317 -4.87 -0.17 -19.64
CA LYS A 317 -3.73 -0.38 -20.54
C LYS A 317 -4.18 -0.06 -21.97
N ILE A 318 -3.44 0.82 -22.62
CA ILE A 318 -3.58 1.10 -24.05
C ILE A 318 -2.46 0.31 -24.73
N ARG A 319 -2.81 -0.54 -25.69
CA ARG A 319 -1.85 -1.31 -26.48
C ARG A 319 -1.55 -0.59 -27.81
N PRO A 320 -0.44 -0.94 -28.48
CA PRO A 320 -0.20 -0.50 -29.85
C PRO A 320 -1.40 -0.83 -30.75
N GLY A 321 -1.76 0.09 -31.64
CA GLY A 321 -2.98 -0.03 -32.45
C GLY A 321 -4.25 0.41 -31.74
N ASP A 322 -4.13 1.26 -30.70
CA ASP A 322 -5.26 1.98 -30.10
C ASP A 322 -6.28 1.08 -29.36
N GLU A 323 -5.89 -0.16 -29.04
CA GLU A 323 -6.72 -1.08 -28.25
C GLU A 323 -6.71 -0.68 -26.76
N VAL A 324 -7.89 -0.32 -26.23
CA VAL A 324 -8.10 0.03 -24.82
C VAL A 324 -8.56 -1.18 -24.02
N ILE A 325 -7.77 -1.54 -23.00
CA ILE A 325 -8.08 -2.66 -22.10
C ILE A 325 -8.28 -2.15 -20.68
N ILE A 326 -9.46 -2.42 -20.14
CA ILE A 326 -9.76 -2.28 -18.72
C ILE A 326 -9.21 -3.53 -18.03
N LYS A 327 -8.23 -3.33 -17.16
CA LYS A 327 -7.64 -4.41 -16.37
C LYS A 327 -8.47 -4.63 -15.12
N GLU A 328 -8.87 -5.88 -14.93
CA GLU A 328 -9.43 -6.33 -13.66
C GLU A 328 -8.47 -6.04 -12.50
N PRO A 329 -8.97 -5.85 -11.27
CA PRO A 329 -8.14 -5.62 -10.10
C PRO A 329 -7.30 -6.86 -9.74
N ILE A 330 -6.20 -6.64 -9.02
CA ILE A 330 -5.35 -7.74 -8.54
C ILE A 330 -6.05 -8.42 -7.36
N ARG A 331 -6.45 -9.68 -7.54
CA ARG A 331 -7.20 -10.42 -6.52
C ARG A 331 -6.34 -11.18 -5.51
N HIS A 332 -5.06 -11.39 -5.79
CA HIS A 332 -4.14 -12.11 -4.91
C HIS A 332 -3.33 -11.15 -4.03
N LEU A 333 -3.05 -11.58 -2.80
CA LEU A 333 -2.35 -10.81 -1.78
C LEU A 333 -0.93 -10.48 -2.24
N GLN A 334 -0.56 -9.19 -2.22
CA GLN A 334 0.77 -8.69 -2.61
C GLN A 334 1.74 -8.64 -1.43
N ALA A 335 1.73 -9.67 -0.57
CA ALA A 335 2.59 -9.77 0.60
C ALA A 335 3.34 -11.10 0.63
N THR A 336 4.40 -11.15 1.44
CA THR A 336 5.08 -12.42 1.75
C THR A 336 4.08 -13.42 2.28
N GLN A 337 4.10 -14.64 1.77
CA GLN A 337 3.14 -15.67 2.15
C GLN A 337 3.67 -17.07 1.92
N GLU A 338 3.19 -18.00 2.74
CA GLU A 338 3.43 -19.43 2.62
C GLU A 338 2.22 -20.10 1.96
N SER A 339 2.48 -20.95 0.97
CA SER A 339 1.48 -21.83 0.36
C SER A 339 1.25 -23.08 1.21
N GLU A 340 0.17 -23.81 0.96
CA GLU A 340 -0.16 -25.06 1.69
C GLU A 340 0.94 -26.11 1.59
N ASN A 341 1.72 -26.10 0.50
CA ASN A 341 2.86 -27.01 0.28
C ASN A 341 4.17 -26.51 0.91
N GLY A 342 4.13 -25.52 1.82
CA GLY A 342 5.32 -24.98 2.49
C GLY A 342 6.23 -24.12 1.61
N ILE A 343 5.82 -23.81 0.37
CA ILE A 343 6.57 -22.92 -0.53
C ILE A 343 6.24 -21.47 -0.20
N TRP A 344 7.28 -20.67 0.05
CA TRP A 344 7.16 -19.25 0.34
C TRP A 344 7.26 -18.41 -0.93
N HIS A 345 6.46 -17.34 -0.98
CA HIS A 345 6.49 -16.33 -2.02
C HIS A 345 6.74 -14.97 -1.36
N MET A 346 7.86 -14.33 -1.68
CA MET A 346 8.26 -13.04 -1.10
C MET A 346 8.29 -11.97 -2.19
N PRO A 347 7.45 -10.92 -2.11
CA PRO A 347 7.44 -9.82 -3.06
C PRO A 347 8.59 -8.84 -2.79
N TYR A 348 9.18 -8.30 -3.85
CA TYR A 348 10.17 -7.23 -3.73
C TYR A 348 10.14 -6.26 -4.91
N GLN A 349 10.70 -5.07 -4.68
CA GLN A 349 10.72 -3.97 -5.65
C GLN A 349 12.15 -3.59 -6.00
N GLU A 350 12.35 -3.29 -7.29
CA GLU A 350 13.61 -2.78 -7.79
C GLU A 350 13.85 -1.37 -7.22
N PHE A 351 15.12 -0.97 -7.13
CA PHE A 351 15.43 0.41 -6.79
C PHE A 351 14.92 1.34 -7.89
N LYS A 352 14.00 2.25 -7.53
CA LYS A 352 13.46 3.25 -8.45
C LYS A 352 13.96 4.62 -8.00
N GLU A 353 14.64 5.33 -8.89
CA GLU A 353 14.99 6.73 -8.67
C GLU A 353 13.71 7.56 -8.40
N ARG A 354 13.83 8.57 -7.53
CA ARG A 354 12.72 9.49 -7.24
C ARG A 354 12.25 10.14 -8.55
N GLY A 355 11.03 9.85 -8.98
CA GLY A 355 10.44 10.38 -10.22
C GLY A 355 10.23 9.35 -11.35
N SER A 356 10.59 8.08 -11.16
CA SER A 356 10.29 7.01 -12.13
C SER A 356 8.79 6.72 -12.22
N TRP A 357 8.22 6.81 -13.43
CA TRP A 357 6.79 6.58 -13.75
C TRP A 357 6.36 5.11 -13.75
N SER A 358 6.91 4.27 -12.86
CA SER A 358 6.60 2.84 -12.82
C SER A 358 5.71 2.45 -11.63
N LYS A 359 5.09 1.28 -11.77
CA LYS A 359 4.07 0.57 -10.95
C LYS A 359 3.89 1.05 -9.49
N PRO A 360 2.64 0.98 -8.94
CA PRO A 360 2.34 1.36 -7.56
C PRO A 360 3.38 0.88 -6.54
N ASP A 361 3.69 1.70 -5.52
CA ASP A 361 4.52 1.29 -4.38
C ASP A 361 3.94 0.07 -3.64
N SER A 362 2.65 -0.26 -3.86
CA SER A 362 1.97 -1.43 -3.31
C SER A 362 1.94 -2.65 -4.25
N SER A 363 2.60 -2.59 -5.41
CA SER A 363 2.74 -3.74 -6.30
C SER A 363 4.21 -4.10 -6.49
N PRO A 364 4.62 -5.35 -6.23
CA PRO A 364 5.98 -5.78 -6.44
C PRO A 364 6.37 -5.79 -7.91
N ASP A 365 7.65 -5.57 -8.16
CA ASP A 365 8.23 -5.73 -9.49
C ASP A 365 8.54 -7.20 -9.77
N LYS A 366 9.01 -7.91 -8.74
CA LYS A 366 9.45 -9.31 -8.79
C LYS A 366 8.97 -10.06 -7.54
N TRP A 367 8.96 -11.38 -7.65
CA TRP A 367 8.71 -12.28 -6.53
C TRP A 367 9.85 -13.28 -6.38
N MET A 368 10.13 -13.70 -5.16
CA MET A 368 11.02 -14.81 -4.88
C MET A 368 10.19 -16.03 -4.46
N CYS A 369 10.34 -17.13 -5.20
CA CYS A 369 9.82 -18.44 -4.83
C CYS A 369 10.89 -19.16 -4.02
N ILE A 370 10.57 -19.54 -2.78
CA ILE A 370 11.50 -20.12 -1.81
C ILE A 370 10.96 -21.50 -1.42
N GLN A 371 11.74 -22.54 -1.72
CA GLN A 371 11.43 -23.93 -1.36
C GLN A 371 12.25 -24.25 -0.11
N MET A 372 11.64 -23.97 1.05
CA MET A 372 12.21 -24.12 2.39
C MET A 372 12.49 -25.57 2.76
#